data_AF-A0A919AW03-F1
#
_entry.id   AF-A0A919AW03-F1
#
_cell.length_a   1.000
_cell.length_b   1.000
_cell.length_c   1.000
_cell.angle_alpha   90.00
_cell.angle_beta   90.00
_cell.angle_gamma   90.00
#
_symmetry.space_group_name_H-M   'P 1'
#
loop_
_entity.id
_entity.type
_entity.pdbx_description
1 polymer ?
#
loop_
_entity_poly.entity_id
_entity_poly.type
_entity_poly.pdbx_seq_one_letter_code
_entity_poly.pdbx_strand_id
1 'polypeptide(L)'
;MRLTGHSKRHEGAAKPSSPPRSPIEEMDAHMKHRPTPVQKNTGLEAAAWVDVLMRFGLVHAAVEGPDGQWLAQLCPGSTVWLLRDAREVLVLAATLQQQLRDSDGAPR
;
A
#
# COMPACT_ATOMS: atom_id res chain seq x y z
N MET A 1 67.37 -18.67 -25.70
CA MET A 1 67.11 -17.84 -26.89
C MET A 1 65.72 -18.15 -27.42
N ARG A 2 64.80 -17.19 -27.43
CA ARG A 2 63.52 -17.33 -28.13
C ARG A 2 63.49 -16.26 -29.22
N LEU A 3 63.44 -16.71 -30.47
CA LEU A 3 63.24 -15.89 -31.66
C LEU A 3 61.74 -15.88 -32.02
N THR A 4 61.29 -14.67 -32.29
CA THR A 4 60.02 -14.21 -32.85
C THR A 4 59.62 -14.86 -34.18
N GLY A 5 58.32 -14.86 -34.48
CA GLY A 5 57.85 -15.00 -35.87
C GLY A 5 56.35 -15.24 -36.05
N HIS A 6 55.61 -14.15 -36.26
CA HIS A 6 54.19 -14.07 -36.67
C HIS A 6 53.85 -14.91 -37.93
N SER A 7 52.63 -15.48 -38.00
CA SER A 7 51.71 -15.22 -39.12
C SER A 7 50.27 -15.71 -38.87
N LYS A 8 49.33 -15.01 -39.49
CA LYS A 8 47.89 -14.87 -39.22
C LYS A 8 47.06 -15.80 -40.12
N ARG A 9 46.01 -16.44 -39.61
CA ARG A 9 44.78 -16.74 -40.40
C ARG A 9 43.53 -16.77 -39.52
N HIS A 10 42.46 -16.23 -40.11
CA HIS A 10 41.10 -16.09 -39.62
C HIS A 10 40.34 -17.42 -39.65
N GLU A 11 39.49 -17.66 -38.64
CA GLU A 11 38.18 -18.34 -38.70
C GLU A 11 37.62 -18.19 -37.26
N GLY A 12 36.43 -17.65 -36.99
CA GLY A 12 35.17 -17.92 -37.67
C GLY A 12 34.32 -18.85 -36.80
N ALA A 13 34.00 -18.46 -35.56
CA ALA A 13 33.02 -19.18 -34.74
C ALA A 13 32.12 -18.15 -34.05
N ALA A 14 31.04 -17.82 -34.75
CA ALA A 14 29.96 -17.00 -34.22
C ALA A 14 29.37 -17.68 -32.98
N LYS A 15 29.46 -17.01 -31.83
CA LYS A 15 28.54 -17.26 -30.72
C LYS A 15 27.11 -17.05 -31.24
N PRO A 16 26.12 -17.89 -30.87
CA PRO A 16 24.74 -17.58 -31.17
C PRO A 16 24.39 -16.27 -30.46
N SER A 17 24.23 -15.21 -31.24
CA SER A 17 23.70 -13.94 -30.81
C SER A 17 22.23 -14.17 -30.48
N SER A 18 21.89 -14.33 -29.20
CA SER A 18 20.51 -14.19 -28.77
C SER A 18 19.97 -12.84 -29.27
N PRO A 19 18.76 -12.77 -29.83
CA PRO A 19 18.18 -11.51 -30.25
C PRO A 19 18.03 -10.58 -29.02
N PRO A 20 18.15 -9.25 -29.18
CA PRO A 20 17.80 -8.34 -28.10
C PRO A 20 16.34 -8.58 -27.73
N ARG A 21 16.06 -8.86 -26.45
CA ARG A 21 14.68 -8.94 -25.94
C ARG A 21 13.94 -7.68 -26.37
N SER A 22 12.79 -7.86 -27.01
CA SER A 22 11.91 -6.76 -27.39
C SER A 22 11.58 -5.89 -26.17
N PRO A 23 11.51 -4.55 -26.29
CA PRO A 23 11.18 -3.66 -25.16
C PRO A 23 9.84 -3.98 -24.49
N ILE A 24 8.97 -4.71 -25.20
CA ILE A 24 7.61 -5.08 -24.79
C ILE A 24 7.61 -6.26 -23.81
N GLU A 25 8.56 -7.22 -23.92
CA GLU A 25 8.68 -8.34 -22.98
C GLU A 25 9.28 -7.92 -21.63
N GLU A 26 10.13 -6.89 -21.62
CA GLU A 26 10.64 -6.31 -20.38
C GLU A 26 9.55 -5.55 -19.62
N MET A 27 8.55 -5.02 -20.32
CA MET A 27 7.40 -4.34 -19.74
C MET A 27 6.38 -5.31 -19.10
N ASP A 28 6.24 -6.52 -19.65
CA ASP A 28 5.38 -7.59 -19.11
C ASP A 28 5.98 -8.24 -17.84
N ALA A 29 7.30 -8.43 -17.81
CA ALA A 29 8.00 -8.96 -16.63
C ALA A 29 7.98 -7.99 -15.42
N HIS A 30 7.86 -6.68 -15.67
CA HIS A 30 7.69 -5.67 -14.62
C HIS A 30 6.24 -5.52 -14.11
N MET A 31 5.26 -6.15 -14.77
CA MET A 31 3.86 -6.12 -14.35
C MET A 31 3.50 -7.19 -13.31
N LYS A 32 4.41 -8.09 -12.93
CA LYS A 32 4.06 -9.18 -12.00
C LYS A 32 4.38 -8.95 -10.52
N HIS A 33 5.26 -8.02 -10.15
CA HIS A 33 5.46 -7.67 -8.74
C HIS A 33 5.93 -6.23 -8.58
N ARG A 34 5.11 -5.26 -8.97
CA ARG A 34 5.23 -3.95 -8.33
C ARG A 34 4.55 -4.09 -6.97
N PRO A 35 5.28 -4.17 -5.83
CA PRO A 35 4.63 -3.95 -4.55
C PRO A 35 4.01 -2.55 -4.66
N THR A 36 2.68 -2.49 -4.64
CA THR A 36 1.98 -1.23 -4.47
C THR A 36 2.58 -0.56 -3.25
N PRO A 37 2.97 0.72 -3.30
CA PRO A 37 3.37 1.44 -2.10
C PRO A 37 2.11 1.62 -1.25
N VAL A 38 1.77 0.59 -0.48
CA VAL A 38 0.65 0.54 0.47
C VAL A 38 0.77 1.60 1.58
N GLN A 39 1.89 2.32 1.63
CA GLN A 39 2.22 3.25 2.71
C GLN A 39 1.93 4.73 2.42
N LYS A 40 1.64 5.15 1.18
CA LYS A 40 1.47 6.59 0.89
C LYS A 40 0.06 7.13 1.16
N ASN A 41 -0.92 6.29 1.45
CA ASN A 41 -2.32 6.71 1.52
C ASN A 41 -3.04 6.40 2.84
N THR A 42 -2.38 5.75 3.81
CA THR A 42 -3.06 5.31 5.04
C THR A 42 -3.63 6.47 5.86
N GLY A 43 -2.94 7.62 5.90
CA GLY A 43 -3.46 8.83 6.55
C GLY A 43 -4.71 9.39 5.86
N LEU A 44 -4.69 9.48 4.52
CA LEU A 44 -5.84 9.93 3.74
C LEU A 44 -7.02 8.95 3.83
N GLU A 45 -6.73 7.65 3.87
CA GLU A 45 -7.74 6.62 4.09
C GLU A 45 -8.37 6.75 5.48
N ALA A 46 -7.57 6.94 6.53
CA ALA A 46 -8.07 7.19 7.88
C ALA A 46 -8.94 8.45 7.94
N ALA A 47 -8.51 9.55 7.32
CA ALA A 47 -9.29 10.78 7.25
C ALA A 47 -10.63 10.56 6.51
N ALA A 48 -10.63 9.82 5.40
CA ALA A 48 -11.84 9.48 4.67
C ALA A 48 -12.79 8.61 5.52
N TRP A 49 -12.27 7.64 6.27
CA TRP A 49 -13.09 6.85 7.19
C TRP A 49 -13.65 7.68 8.33
N VAL A 50 -12.89 8.63 8.89
CA VAL A 50 -13.41 9.54 9.92
C VAL A 50 -14.59 10.35 9.39
N ASP A 51 -14.49 10.89 8.18
CA ASP A 51 -15.61 11.62 7.55
C ASP A 51 -16.87 10.74 7.44
N VAL A 52 -16.70 9.49 6.99
CA VAL A 52 -17.79 8.50 6.92
C VAL A 52 -18.36 8.23 8.32
N LEU A 53 -17.53 7.93 9.31
CA LEU A 53 -17.99 7.61 10.66
C LEU A 53 -18.77 8.78 11.30
N MET A 54 -18.33 10.02 11.05
CA MET A 54 -19.04 11.22 11.51
C MET A 54 -20.35 11.42 10.77
N ARG A 55 -20.36 11.29 9.44
CA ARG A 55 -21.56 11.45 8.61
C ARG A 55 -22.65 10.45 8.92
N PHE A 56 -22.29 9.23 9.30
CA PHE A 56 -23.22 8.19 9.73
C PHE A 56 -23.53 8.21 11.24
N GLY A 57 -22.97 9.16 11.99
CA GLY A 57 -23.26 9.34 13.41
C GLY A 57 -22.67 8.25 14.33
N LEU A 58 -21.69 7.48 13.83
CA LEU A 58 -20.98 6.45 14.58
C LEU A 58 -19.88 7.04 15.47
N VAL A 59 -19.37 8.20 15.06
CA VAL A 59 -18.44 9.03 15.81
C VAL A 59 -19.04 10.43 15.89
N HIS A 60 -19.18 10.98 17.10
CA HIS A 60 -19.68 12.32 17.31
C HIS A 60 -18.69 13.40 16.86
N ALA A 61 -17.42 13.23 17.23
CA ALA A 61 -16.35 14.17 16.89
C ALA A 61 -15.04 13.43 16.71
N ALA A 62 -14.25 13.83 15.73
CA ALA A 62 -12.88 13.39 15.56
C ALA A 62 -11.98 14.50 15.03
N VAL A 63 -10.77 14.60 15.55
CA VAL A 63 -9.79 15.63 15.17
C VAL A 63 -8.42 15.00 15.01
N GLU A 64 -7.76 15.26 13.89
CA GLU A 64 -6.37 14.90 13.64
C GLU A 64 -5.43 15.90 14.35
N GLY A 65 -4.48 15.36 15.10
CA GLY A 65 -3.38 16.08 15.71
C GLY A 65 -2.18 16.21 14.76
N PRO A 66 -1.22 17.10 15.08
CA PRO A 66 -0.09 17.42 14.21
C PRO A 66 0.83 16.22 13.91
N ASP A 67 0.85 15.23 14.79
CA ASP A 67 1.68 14.03 14.66
C ASP A 67 0.97 12.86 13.97
N GLY A 68 -0.22 13.08 13.40
CA GLY A 68 -1.06 12.03 12.79
C GLY A 68 -1.82 11.16 13.79
N GLN A 69 -1.81 11.56 15.07
CA GLN A 69 -2.68 11.02 16.12
C GLN A 69 -4.10 11.56 15.93
N TRP A 70 -5.10 10.84 16.42
CA TRP A 70 -6.50 11.29 16.37
C TRP A 70 -7.13 11.26 17.75
N LEU A 71 -7.90 12.30 18.07
CA LEU A 71 -8.85 12.26 19.17
C LEU A 71 -10.22 11.94 18.61
N ALA A 72 -10.90 10.93 19.13
CA ALA A 72 -12.22 10.51 18.69
C ALA A 72 -13.19 10.39 19.87
N GLN A 73 -14.43 10.82 19.69
CA GLN A 73 -15.49 10.70 20.67
C GLN A 73 -16.71 10.08 20.01
N LEU A 74 -17.23 8.98 20.56
CA LEU A 74 -18.35 8.25 19.97
C LEU A 74 -19.70 8.93 20.25
N CYS A 75 -19.90 9.41 21.49
CA CYS A 75 -21.15 10.08 21.90
C CYS A 75 -20.83 11.41 22.60
N PRO A 76 -21.73 12.41 22.54
CA PRO A 76 -21.54 13.64 23.30
C PRO A 76 -21.40 13.35 24.80
N GLY A 77 -20.33 13.86 25.40
CA GLY A 77 -20.03 13.65 26.83
C GLY A 77 -19.40 12.29 27.18
N SER A 78 -19.14 11.42 26.19
CA SER A 78 -18.42 10.17 26.42
C SER A 78 -16.91 10.38 26.53
N THR A 79 -16.20 9.36 26.98
CA THR A 79 -14.73 9.28 26.91
C THR A 79 -14.24 9.64 25.51
N VAL A 80 -13.22 10.50 25.46
CA VAL A 80 -12.44 10.79 24.26
C VAL A 80 -11.32 9.77 24.18
N TRP A 81 -11.20 9.12 23.03
CA TRP A 81 -10.23 8.08 22.74
C TRP A 81 -9.06 8.70 21.99
N LEU A 82 -7.84 8.40 22.42
CA LEU A 82 -6.63 8.73 21.68
C LEU A 82 -6.25 7.55 20.78
N LEU A 83 -6.32 7.77 19.48
CA LEU A 83 -5.88 6.85 18.44
C LEU A 83 -4.48 7.29 18.01
N ARG A 84 -3.48 6.43 18.23
CA ARG A 84 -2.06 6.82 18.12
C ARG A 84 -1.62 7.15 16.70
N ASP A 85 -2.34 6.66 15.71
CA ASP A 85 -1.97 6.79 14.31
C ASP A 85 -3.15 6.37 13.42
N ALA A 86 -2.99 6.57 12.11
CA ALA A 86 -3.98 6.24 11.09
C ALA A 86 -4.44 4.78 11.14
N ARG A 87 -3.60 3.82 11.59
CA ARG A 87 -4.00 2.41 11.65
C ARG A 87 -5.04 2.16 12.72
N GLU A 88 -4.93 2.82 13.87
CA GLU A 88 -5.90 2.70 14.97
C GLU A 88 -7.27 3.27 14.54
N VAL A 89 -7.30 4.29 13.69
CA VAL A 89 -8.53 4.80 13.06
C VAL A 89 -9.18 3.73 12.17
N LEU A 90 -8.39 3.06 11.32
CA LEU A 90 -8.91 2.00 10.45
C LEU A 90 -9.41 0.79 11.24
N VAL A 91 -8.73 0.43 12.34
CA VAL A 91 -9.19 -0.61 13.26
C VAL A 91 -10.53 -0.22 13.89
N LEU A 92 -10.68 1.02 14.38
CA LEU A 92 -11.94 1.53 14.91
C LEU A 92 -13.07 1.45 13.86
N ALA A 93 -12.80 1.89 12.62
CA ALA A 93 -13.77 1.84 11.53
C ALA A 93 -14.23 0.40 11.25
N ALA A 94 -13.29 -0.55 11.18
CA ALA A 94 -13.60 -1.95 10.98
C ALA A 94 -14.42 -2.54 12.13
N THR A 95 -14.09 -2.20 13.39
CA THR A 95 -14.85 -2.64 14.56
C THR A 95 -16.30 -2.14 14.51
N LEU A 96 -16.50 -0.85 14.25
CA LEU A 96 -17.84 -0.25 14.16
C LEU A 96 -18.63 -0.84 12.99
N GLN A 97 -17.99 -1.00 11.82
CA GLN A 97 -18.61 -1.66 10.67
C GLN A 97 -19.04 -3.09 11.02
N GLN A 98 -18.21 -3.83 11.75
CA GLN A 98 -18.52 -5.20 12.11
C GLN A 98 -19.66 -5.29 13.14
N GLN A 99 -19.71 -4.37 14.11
CA GLN A 99 -20.83 -4.24 15.05
C GLN A 99 -22.15 -3.92 14.35
N LEU A 100 -22.12 -3.07 13.33
CA LEU A 100 -23.31 -2.78 12.53
C LEU A 100 -23.81 -4.01 11.77
N ARG A 101 -22.90 -4.78 11.16
CA ARG A 101 -23.27 -6.03 10.47
C ARG A 101 -23.87 -7.06 11.42
N ASP A 102 -23.35 -7.15 12.64
CA ASP A 102 -23.85 -8.08 13.66
C ASP A 102 -25.23 -7.65 14.18
N SER A 103 -25.41 -6.35 14.40
CA SER A 103 -26.69 -5.77 14.85
C SER A 103 -27.78 -5.83 13.78
N ASP A 104 -27.42 -5.76 12.49
CA ASP A 104 -28.32 -5.91 11.35
C ASP A 104 -28.71 -7.39 11.09
N GLY A 105 -27.86 -8.33 11.51
CA GLY A 105 -28.06 -9.77 11.35
C GLY A 105 -28.91 -10.47 12.43
N ALA A 106 -29.37 -9.75 13.46
CA ALA A 106 -30.28 -10.32 14.46
C ALA A 106 -31.66 -10.57 13.82
N PRO A 107 -32.26 -11.77 13.95
CA PRO A 107 -33.60 -12.02 13.43
C PRO A 107 -34.59 -11.09 14.14
N ARG A 108 -35.21 -10.21 13.37
CA ARG A 108 -36.33 -9.36 13.79
C ARG A 108 -37.60 -10.18 14.03
#